data_AF-A0A2E8Y3Z0-F1
#
_entry.id   AF-A0A2E8Y3Z0-F1
#
_cell.length_a   1.000
_cell.length_b   1.000
_cell.length_c   1.000
_cell.angle_alpha   90.00
_cell.angle_beta   90.00
_cell.angle_gamma   90.00
#
_symmetry.space_group_name_H-M   'P 1'
#
loop_
_entity.id
_entity.type
_entity.pdbx_description
1 polymer ?
#
loop_
_entity_poly.entity_id
_entity_poly.type
_entity_poly.pdbx_seq_one_letter_code
_entity_poly.pdbx_strand_id
1 'polypeptide(L)'
;MTRRNNRFASPLPFRHHPATTMFPMKIKQFFKTIPAVLALAFAGPAAAKDSGTLDVYWVDVEGGGGTLIVTPAGESILIDTGMPGGRDPGRIHKAATEIAGVKQIDHLIVTHFHIDHFGGAAELSQKMPIKNVWDNGIPERDPDGRANSSFLLRIKPYRNMIVGKRHVIRPGTELPLKQVPGQPEVRVRCMAAMQKFVDAPKGTPRNPLTDQVKWIKEDTTDNANSIAVMVELGGFRFWDGGDLTQNTEARLVTPHNRVGTVDVYQVNHHGLDYSNNAVFVQSLAPTVSVMNNGVTKGCGASSFAALKSANPKAMYQVHKNLRADIENNTANEYIANLTRDCDAHHIHMSVAPDGEQYTLRIPANGHSRTFKTRRK
;
A
#
# COMPACT_ATOMS: atom_id res chain seq x y z
N MET A 1 12.28 -60.24 37.66
CA MET A 1 13.48 -59.72 38.37
C MET A 1 13.79 -58.34 37.78
N THR A 2 13.26 -57.26 38.38
CA THR A 2 13.91 -56.35 39.36
C THR A 2 14.99 -55.47 38.71
N ARG A 3 15.05 -54.13 38.85
CA ARG A 3 14.34 -53.16 39.72
C ARG A 3 14.59 -51.74 39.19
N ARG A 4 13.58 -50.87 39.30
CA ARG A 4 13.70 -49.40 39.34
C ARG A 4 14.41 -48.96 40.63
N ASN A 5 15.03 -47.78 40.65
CA ASN A 5 15.04 -46.95 41.86
C ASN A 5 15.22 -45.45 41.59
N ASN A 6 14.25 -44.69 42.11
CA ASN A 6 14.24 -43.23 42.34
C ASN A 6 15.26 -42.84 43.43
N ARG A 7 15.70 -41.58 43.44
CA ARG A 7 15.79 -40.79 44.69
C ARG A 7 15.46 -39.30 44.48
N PHE A 8 14.69 -38.80 45.44
CA PHE A 8 14.11 -37.48 45.61
C PHE A 8 14.99 -36.61 46.55
N ALA A 9 14.99 -35.30 46.26
CA ALA A 9 14.80 -34.12 47.12
C ALA A 9 15.64 -33.77 48.39
N SER A 10 15.88 -32.44 48.50
CA SER A 10 15.66 -31.52 49.65
C SER A 10 16.91 -30.90 50.35
N PRO A 11 16.79 -29.83 51.20
CA PRO A 11 17.05 -28.42 50.84
C PRO A 11 18.02 -27.63 51.78
N LEU A 12 18.17 -26.32 51.49
CA LEU A 12 18.93 -25.21 52.15
C LEU A 12 19.11 -25.21 53.69
N PRO A 13 20.04 -24.36 54.18
CA PRO A 13 19.69 -23.46 55.28
C PRO A 13 20.11 -21.98 55.12
N PHE A 14 19.27 -21.13 55.72
CA PHE A 14 19.46 -19.71 56.03
C PHE A 14 20.56 -19.48 57.09
N ARG A 15 21.17 -18.28 57.11
CA ARG A 15 21.84 -17.72 58.29
C ARG A 15 21.44 -16.26 58.52
N HIS A 16 21.15 -15.96 59.79
CA HIS A 16 20.73 -14.67 60.36
C HIS A 16 21.90 -13.75 60.75
N HIS A 17 21.53 -12.46 60.93
CA HIS A 17 22.27 -11.26 61.36
C HIS A 17 23.11 -11.36 62.66
N PRO A 18 23.93 -10.32 62.94
CA PRO A 18 23.51 -9.41 64.02
C PRO A 18 23.60 -7.90 63.70
N ALA A 19 22.85 -7.14 64.50
CA ALA A 19 22.74 -5.68 64.63
C ALA A 19 24.02 -5.04 65.25
N THR A 20 24.24 -3.73 65.41
CA THR A 20 23.36 -2.68 65.95
C THR A 20 24.06 -1.29 65.88
N THR A 21 23.23 -0.24 66.03
CA THR A 21 23.47 1.08 66.70
C THR A 21 24.07 2.29 65.95
N MET A 22 23.33 3.39 66.14
CA MET A 22 23.41 4.76 65.61
C MET A 22 24.49 5.62 66.24
N PHE A 23 24.90 6.71 65.54
CA PHE A 23 24.99 8.08 66.10
C PHE A 23 24.72 9.12 64.99
N PRO A 24 24.11 10.28 65.28
CA PRO A 24 23.75 11.30 64.30
C PRO A 24 24.89 12.30 64.09
N MET A 25 25.04 12.85 62.88
CA MET A 25 25.94 13.98 62.65
C MET A 25 25.27 15.04 61.77
N LYS A 26 25.58 16.29 62.13
CA LYS A 26 24.82 17.51 61.88
C LYS A 26 24.82 17.97 60.42
N ILE A 27 23.69 18.59 60.07
CA ILE A 27 23.42 19.39 58.88
C ILE A 27 24.45 20.52 58.72
N LYS A 28 24.99 20.67 57.50
CA LYS A 28 25.44 21.97 56.97
C LYS A 28 24.91 22.13 55.54
N GLN A 29 24.20 23.24 55.33
CA GLN A 29 23.60 23.71 54.09
C GLN A 29 24.63 23.92 52.99
N PHE A 30 24.26 23.71 51.72
CA PHE A 30 24.61 24.63 50.63
C PHE A 30 23.52 24.60 49.55
N PHE A 31 22.93 25.77 49.32
CA PHE A 31 21.99 26.07 48.26
C PHE A 31 22.66 25.96 46.89
N LYS A 32 22.01 25.26 45.94
CA LYS A 32 22.03 25.62 44.52
C LYS A 32 20.64 25.45 43.95
N THR A 33 19.91 26.55 43.88
CA THR A 33 18.67 26.69 43.10
C THR A 33 19.02 26.55 41.63
N ILE A 34 18.67 25.40 41.03
CA ILE A 34 18.63 25.23 39.58
C ILE A 34 17.26 25.75 39.13
N PRO A 35 17.15 26.80 38.30
CA PRO A 35 15.87 27.16 37.73
C PRO A 35 15.49 26.06 36.73
N ALA A 36 14.42 25.32 37.05
CA ALA A 36 13.78 24.41 36.11
C ALA A 36 13.17 25.25 34.99
N VAL A 37 13.85 25.32 33.84
CA VAL A 37 13.26 25.81 32.60
C VAL A 37 12.28 24.74 32.13
N LEU A 38 11.00 24.90 32.49
CA LEU A 38 9.91 24.17 31.88
C LEU A 38 9.75 24.68 30.44
N ALA A 39 10.47 24.07 29.50
CA ALA A 39 10.16 24.22 28.09
C ALA A 39 8.87 23.43 27.81
N LEU A 40 7.73 24.07 28.01
CA LEU A 40 6.44 23.62 27.48
C LEU A 40 6.48 23.74 25.95
N ALA A 41 7.08 22.74 25.30
CA ALA A 41 6.87 22.50 23.89
C ALA A 41 5.43 22.01 23.71
N PHE A 42 4.50 22.95 23.51
CA PHE A 42 3.21 22.65 22.93
C PHE A 42 3.44 22.18 21.49
N ALA A 43 3.69 20.88 21.33
CA ALA A 43 3.46 20.20 20.07
C ALA A 43 1.93 20.20 19.87
N GLY A 44 1.42 21.25 19.25
CA GLY A 44 0.05 21.26 18.77
C GLY A 44 -0.14 20.07 17.81
N PRO A 45 -1.35 19.47 17.76
CA PRO A 45 -1.62 18.43 16.79
C PRO A 45 -1.37 19.02 15.40
N ALA A 46 -0.48 18.39 14.63
CA ALA A 46 -0.31 18.70 13.21
C ALA A 46 -1.69 18.49 12.56
N ALA A 47 -2.41 19.58 12.33
CA ALA A 47 -3.51 19.57 11.38
C ALA A 47 -2.94 19.05 10.07
N ALA A 48 -3.65 18.11 9.41
CA ALA A 48 -3.34 17.72 8.04
C ALA A 48 -3.10 19.01 7.25
N LYS A 49 -1.88 19.16 6.74
CA LYS A 49 -1.44 20.40 6.10
C LYS A 49 -2.35 20.60 4.91
N ASP A 50 -3.06 21.72 4.87
CA ASP A 50 -3.95 22.12 3.78
C ASP A 50 -3.08 22.56 2.57
N SER A 51 -2.26 21.63 2.06
CA SER A 51 -1.30 21.88 0.99
C SER A 51 -1.98 21.95 -0.38
N GLY A 52 -3.25 21.54 -0.48
CA GLY A 52 -3.97 21.42 -1.74
C GLY A 52 -3.40 20.36 -2.68
N THR A 53 -2.51 19.49 -2.18
CA THR A 53 -1.85 18.45 -2.98
C THR A 53 -2.66 17.17 -2.99
N LEU A 54 -2.46 16.35 -4.02
CA LEU A 54 -2.84 14.94 -3.99
C LEU A 54 -1.59 14.15 -3.56
N ASP A 55 -1.65 13.51 -2.41
CA ASP A 55 -0.53 12.76 -1.85
C ASP A 55 -0.79 11.25 -1.93
N VAL A 56 0.21 10.48 -2.31
CA VAL A 56 0.16 9.02 -2.42
C VAL A 56 1.35 8.42 -1.67
N TYR A 57 1.08 7.43 -0.84
CA TYR A 57 2.06 6.74 -0.01
C TYR A 57 1.98 5.25 -0.31
N TRP A 58 3.06 4.68 -0.85
CA TRP A 58 3.24 3.23 -0.92
C TRP A 58 3.79 2.78 0.43
N VAL A 59 2.92 2.23 1.27
CA VAL A 59 3.24 1.76 2.61
C VAL A 59 3.94 0.41 2.49
N ASP A 60 5.04 0.22 3.22
CA ASP A 60 5.74 -1.06 3.22
C ASP A 60 4.96 -2.14 3.98
N VAL A 61 4.29 -3.00 3.22
CA VAL A 61 3.63 -4.22 3.70
C VAL A 61 4.31 -5.50 3.17
N GLU A 62 5.57 -5.38 2.72
CA GLU A 62 6.44 -6.48 2.27
C GLU A 62 5.87 -7.40 1.16
N GLY A 63 5.24 -6.79 0.14
CA GLY A 63 4.71 -7.52 -1.03
C GLY A 63 3.22 -7.88 -0.95
N GLY A 64 2.46 -7.17 -0.11
CA GLY A 64 1.00 -7.08 -0.20
C GLY A 64 0.53 -5.74 -0.80
N GLY A 65 -0.77 -5.51 -0.82
CA GLY A 65 -1.37 -4.23 -1.22
C GLY A 65 -1.46 -3.25 -0.03
N GLY A 66 -1.10 -1.98 -0.25
CA GLY A 66 -1.09 -0.98 0.81
C GLY A 66 -0.71 0.41 0.29
N THR A 67 -1.65 1.06 -0.39
CA THR A 67 -1.45 2.38 -0.99
C THR A 67 -2.42 3.38 -0.38
N LEU A 68 -1.89 4.32 0.41
CA LEU A 68 -2.68 5.39 1.03
C LEU A 68 -2.64 6.63 0.13
N ILE A 69 -3.79 7.25 -0.09
CA ILE A 69 -3.96 8.46 -0.88
C ILE A 69 -4.67 9.50 -0.01
N VAL A 70 -4.21 10.74 -0.03
CA VAL A 70 -4.87 11.89 0.59
C VAL A 70 -5.21 12.91 -0.49
N THR A 71 -6.49 13.22 -0.65
CA THR A 71 -6.97 14.17 -1.66
C THR A 71 -6.65 15.61 -1.25
N PRO A 72 -6.70 16.57 -2.19
CA PRO A 72 -6.55 17.99 -1.86
C PRO A 72 -7.52 18.51 -0.79
N ALA A 73 -8.70 17.88 -0.67
CA ALA A 73 -9.70 18.20 0.36
C ALA A 73 -9.47 17.47 1.70
N GLY A 74 -8.35 16.74 1.84
CA GLY A 74 -7.97 16.01 3.04
C GLY A 74 -8.71 14.68 3.25
N GLU A 75 -9.41 14.16 2.23
CA GLU A 75 -10.06 12.85 2.33
C GLU A 75 -9.06 11.72 2.07
N SER A 76 -9.23 10.65 2.82
CA SER A 76 -8.31 9.50 2.79
C SER A 76 -8.89 8.33 2.01
N ILE A 77 -8.11 7.83 1.06
CA ILE A 77 -8.42 6.62 0.29
C ILE A 77 -7.30 5.62 0.54
N LEU A 78 -7.63 4.43 1.00
CA LEU A 78 -6.68 3.33 1.17
C LEU A 78 -7.02 2.23 0.16
N ILE A 79 -6.05 1.81 -0.64
CA ILE A 79 -6.18 0.66 -1.54
C ILE A 79 -5.40 -0.49 -0.90
N ASP A 80 -6.14 -1.53 -0.50
CA ASP A 80 -5.68 -2.72 0.19
C ASP A 80 -5.01 -2.48 1.57
N THR A 81 -4.77 -3.56 2.31
CA THR A 81 -4.47 -3.53 3.74
C THR A 81 -3.38 -4.51 4.20
N GLY A 82 -2.68 -5.14 3.27
CA GLY A 82 -1.61 -6.09 3.59
C GLY A 82 -2.11 -7.36 4.30
N MET A 83 -1.16 -8.07 4.92
CA MET A 83 -1.38 -9.27 5.70
C MET A 83 -2.04 -8.97 7.06
N PRO A 84 -2.83 -9.92 7.61
CA PRO A 84 -3.23 -9.86 9.02
C PRO A 84 -2.04 -10.16 9.95
N GLY A 85 -2.22 -10.00 11.25
CA GLY A 85 -1.23 -10.30 12.29
C GLY A 85 -0.51 -9.07 12.85
N GLY A 86 -1.15 -7.91 12.80
CA GLY A 86 -0.73 -6.69 13.49
C GLY A 86 0.32 -5.84 12.77
N ARG A 87 1.25 -6.47 12.04
CA ARG A 87 2.37 -5.76 11.37
C ARG A 87 1.87 -4.76 10.33
N ASP A 88 1.23 -5.23 9.27
CA ASP A 88 0.78 -4.39 8.15
C ASP A 88 -0.31 -3.39 8.55
N PRO A 89 -1.38 -3.79 9.27
CA PRO A 89 -2.34 -2.81 9.79
C PRO A 89 -1.68 -1.78 10.74
N GLY A 90 -0.64 -2.16 11.49
CA GLY A 90 0.15 -1.24 12.31
C GLY A 90 0.95 -0.24 11.48
N ARG A 91 1.63 -0.70 10.43
CA ARG A 91 2.40 0.16 9.50
C ARG A 91 1.49 1.11 8.72
N ILE A 92 0.33 0.63 8.25
CA ILE A 92 -0.68 1.46 7.58
C ILE A 92 -1.25 2.50 8.55
N HIS A 93 -1.62 2.10 9.77
CA HIS A 93 -2.10 3.04 10.79
C HIS A 93 -1.07 4.13 11.09
N LYS A 94 0.22 3.76 11.21
CA LYS A 94 1.31 4.73 11.40
C LYS A 94 1.45 5.68 10.21
N ALA A 95 1.43 5.15 8.97
CA ALA A 95 1.48 5.98 7.77
C ALA A 95 0.30 6.95 7.71
N ALA A 96 -0.91 6.49 8.03
CA ALA A 96 -2.10 7.32 8.05
C ALA A 96 -2.05 8.42 9.11
N THR A 97 -1.71 8.07 10.35
CA THR A 97 -1.84 8.99 11.50
C THR A 97 -0.61 9.86 11.76
N GLU A 98 0.59 9.30 11.61
CA GLU A 98 1.85 9.99 11.95
C GLU A 98 2.50 10.67 10.74
N ILE A 99 2.29 10.13 9.53
CA ILE A 99 2.93 10.63 8.30
C ILE A 99 1.95 11.51 7.49
N ALA A 100 0.78 10.98 7.18
CA ALA A 100 -0.24 11.69 6.40
C ALA A 100 -1.16 12.58 7.27
N GLY A 101 -1.21 12.35 8.58
CA GLY A 101 -2.00 13.16 9.52
C GLY A 101 -3.52 12.96 9.43
N VAL A 102 -4.00 11.87 8.83
CA VAL A 102 -5.43 11.55 8.73
C VAL A 102 -5.89 10.78 9.96
N LYS A 103 -7.15 10.99 10.37
CA LYS A 103 -7.71 10.42 11.62
C LYS A 103 -8.59 9.19 11.40
N GLN A 104 -8.81 8.83 10.15
CA GLN A 104 -9.74 7.82 9.70
C GLN A 104 -9.43 7.50 8.24
N ILE A 105 -10.03 6.43 7.71
CA ILE A 105 -10.05 6.09 6.29
C ILE A 105 -11.46 6.42 5.77
N ASP A 106 -11.58 7.40 4.87
CA ASP A 106 -12.88 7.77 4.27
C ASP A 106 -13.34 6.71 3.27
N HIS A 107 -12.41 6.18 2.47
CA HIS A 107 -12.66 5.14 1.47
C HIS A 107 -11.58 4.04 1.52
N LEU A 108 -11.94 2.84 1.98
CA LEU A 108 -11.12 1.65 1.79
C LEU A 108 -11.58 0.93 0.51
N ILE A 109 -10.69 0.77 -0.47
CA ILE A 109 -10.88 -0.12 -1.61
C ILE A 109 -10.13 -1.42 -1.31
N VAL A 110 -10.82 -2.56 -1.36
CA VAL A 110 -10.18 -3.88 -1.35
C VAL A 110 -10.26 -4.44 -2.75
N THR A 111 -9.12 -4.57 -3.42
CA THR A 111 -9.06 -4.88 -4.86
C THR A 111 -9.60 -6.26 -5.17
N HIS A 112 -9.23 -7.25 -4.35
CA HIS A 112 -9.68 -8.64 -4.42
C HIS A 112 -9.42 -9.33 -3.06
N PHE A 113 -9.82 -10.60 -2.93
CA PHE A 113 -9.84 -11.32 -1.66
C PHE A 113 -8.69 -12.32 -1.48
N HIS A 114 -7.47 -11.96 -1.91
CA HIS A 114 -6.25 -12.61 -1.41
C HIS A 114 -5.77 -11.97 -0.10
N ILE A 115 -5.17 -12.81 0.75
CA ILE A 115 -4.99 -12.50 2.18
C ILE A 115 -4.06 -11.33 2.45
N ASP A 116 -3.15 -11.04 1.53
CA ASP A 116 -2.21 -9.92 1.53
C ASP A 116 -2.81 -8.62 0.96
N HIS A 117 -4.10 -8.61 0.65
CA HIS A 117 -4.85 -7.44 0.22
C HIS A 117 -5.92 -7.06 1.24
N PHE A 118 -6.85 -7.98 1.55
CA PHE A 118 -7.94 -7.68 2.49
C PHE A 118 -7.57 -7.95 3.97
N GLY A 119 -6.47 -8.67 4.21
CA GLY A 119 -6.23 -9.34 5.49
C GLY A 119 -6.08 -8.40 6.68
N GLY A 120 -5.35 -7.31 6.51
CA GLY A 120 -5.15 -6.32 7.57
C GLY A 120 -6.37 -5.47 7.90
N ALA A 121 -7.41 -5.44 7.06
CA ALA A 121 -8.51 -4.47 7.18
C ALA A 121 -9.29 -4.59 8.50
N ALA A 122 -9.52 -5.81 9.00
CA ALA A 122 -10.27 -6.03 10.23
C ALA A 122 -9.52 -5.54 11.47
N GLU A 123 -8.19 -5.63 11.47
CA GLU A 123 -7.34 -5.11 12.55
C GLU A 123 -7.14 -3.60 12.43
N LEU A 124 -7.04 -3.09 11.19
CA LEU A 124 -6.99 -1.65 10.94
C LEU A 124 -8.26 -0.95 11.41
N SER A 125 -9.44 -1.54 11.19
CA SER A 125 -10.72 -0.98 11.63
C SER A 125 -10.85 -0.89 13.15
N GLN A 126 -10.06 -1.65 13.91
CA GLN A 126 -9.97 -1.57 15.37
C GLN A 126 -9.03 -0.44 15.83
N LYS A 127 -8.13 0.02 14.95
CA LYS A 127 -7.14 1.06 15.25
C LYS A 127 -7.63 2.44 14.83
N MET A 128 -8.38 2.54 13.73
CA MET A 128 -8.94 3.80 13.23
C MET A 128 -10.28 3.60 12.49
N PRO A 129 -11.18 4.59 12.49
CA PRO A 129 -12.47 4.47 11.81
C PRO A 129 -12.31 4.29 10.29
N ILE A 130 -13.13 3.42 9.70
CA ILE A 130 -13.26 3.23 8.25
C ILE A 130 -14.71 3.55 7.86
N LYS A 131 -14.92 4.60 7.06
CA LYS A 131 -16.27 5.06 6.71
C LYS A 131 -16.90 4.24 5.59
N ASN A 132 -16.23 4.12 4.46
CA ASN A 132 -16.75 3.39 3.31
C ASN A 132 -15.78 2.29 2.90
N VAL A 133 -16.30 1.09 2.66
CA VAL A 133 -15.57 -0.02 2.06
C VAL A 133 -16.13 -0.27 0.66
N TRP A 134 -15.23 -0.40 -0.31
CA TRP A 134 -15.52 -0.67 -1.71
C TRP A 134 -14.82 -1.97 -2.09
N ASP A 135 -15.59 -3.00 -2.43
CA ASP A 135 -15.07 -4.33 -2.77
C ASP A 135 -15.86 -4.96 -3.92
N ASN A 136 -15.44 -6.15 -4.37
CA ASN A 136 -16.11 -6.91 -5.44
C ASN A 136 -17.44 -7.57 -5.00
N GLY A 137 -17.88 -7.35 -3.77
CA GLY A 137 -18.86 -8.18 -3.09
C GLY A 137 -18.19 -9.43 -2.52
N ILE A 138 -18.30 -9.61 -1.20
CA ILE A 138 -17.68 -10.76 -0.51
C ILE A 138 -18.24 -12.07 -1.07
N PRO A 139 -17.40 -12.96 -1.64
CA PRO A 139 -17.87 -14.18 -2.26
C PRO A 139 -18.36 -15.19 -1.22
N GLU A 140 -19.32 -16.03 -1.63
CA GLU A 140 -19.88 -17.11 -0.80
C GLU A 140 -18.97 -18.35 -0.72
N ARG A 141 -17.98 -18.45 -1.61
CA ARG A 141 -17.01 -19.56 -1.72
C ARG A 141 -15.61 -18.98 -1.92
N ASP A 142 -14.60 -19.85 -1.92
CA ASP A 142 -13.24 -19.44 -2.31
C ASP A 142 -13.26 -18.86 -3.73
N PRO A 143 -12.84 -17.59 -3.92
CA PRO A 143 -12.85 -16.96 -5.23
C PRO A 143 -11.85 -17.60 -6.22
N ASP A 144 -10.87 -18.37 -5.74
CA ASP A 144 -9.97 -19.17 -6.58
C ASP A 144 -10.57 -20.53 -6.97
N GLY A 145 -11.82 -20.83 -6.56
CA GLY A 145 -12.52 -22.07 -6.90
C GLY A 145 -12.01 -23.33 -6.17
N ARG A 146 -11.19 -23.18 -5.13
CA ARG A 146 -10.64 -24.32 -4.36
C ARG A 146 -11.70 -24.96 -3.48
N ALA A 147 -11.88 -26.28 -3.61
CA ALA A 147 -12.89 -27.05 -2.85
C ALA A 147 -12.59 -27.12 -1.35
N ASN A 148 -11.33 -27.31 -0.96
CA ASN A 148 -10.90 -27.48 0.43
C ASN A 148 -10.03 -26.29 0.86
N SER A 149 -10.65 -25.13 1.10
CA SER A 149 -9.91 -23.93 1.46
C SER A 149 -10.32 -23.35 2.81
N SER A 150 -9.40 -22.58 3.39
CA SER A 150 -9.63 -21.82 4.62
C SER A 150 -10.22 -20.44 4.36
N PHE A 151 -10.60 -20.12 3.12
CA PHE A 151 -11.10 -18.79 2.74
C PHE A 151 -12.27 -18.33 3.62
N LEU A 152 -13.29 -19.19 3.77
CA LEU A 152 -14.48 -18.87 4.58
C LEU A 152 -14.19 -18.68 6.06
N LEU A 153 -13.06 -19.17 6.56
CA LEU A 153 -12.58 -18.88 7.92
C LEU A 153 -11.81 -17.55 7.95
N ARG A 154 -10.91 -17.34 7.00
CA ARG A 154 -10.05 -16.16 6.90
C ARG A 154 -10.81 -14.87 6.59
N ILE A 155 -11.92 -14.94 5.85
CA ILE A 155 -12.74 -13.76 5.51
C ILE A 155 -13.68 -13.32 6.65
N LYS A 156 -13.87 -14.14 7.71
CA LYS A 156 -14.79 -13.81 8.81
C LYS A 156 -14.47 -12.49 9.52
N PRO A 157 -13.20 -12.21 9.91
CA PRO A 157 -12.86 -10.94 10.53
C PRO A 157 -13.17 -9.77 9.59
N TYR A 158 -12.81 -9.88 8.31
CA TYR A 158 -13.13 -8.87 7.31
C TYR A 158 -14.63 -8.63 7.19
N ARG A 159 -15.44 -9.69 7.10
CA ARG A 159 -16.90 -9.60 7.00
C ARG A 159 -17.51 -8.91 8.21
N ASN A 160 -17.00 -9.19 9.40
CA ASN A 160 -17.55 -8.74 10.68
C ASN A 160 -16.94 -7.43 11.19
N MET A 161 -15.92 -6.88 10.52
CA MET A 161 -15.27 -5.66 10.96
C MET A 161 -16.25 -4.48 10.94
N ILE A 162 -16.15 -3.61 11.95
CA ILE A 162 -17.04 -2.47 12.11
C ILE A 162 -16.61 -1.36 11.15
N VAL A 163 -17.49 -1.00 10.22
CA VAL A 163 -17.31 0.07 9.24
C VAL A 163 -18.62 0.85 9.07
N GLY A 164 -18.55 2.05 8.53
CA GLY A 164 -19.74 2.87 8.28
C GLY A 164 -20.67 2.24 7.23
N LYS A 165 -20.15 1.98 6.03
CA LYS A 165 -20.92 1.41 4.91
C LYS A 165 -20.05 0.56 3.99
N ARG A 166 -20.65 -0.47 3.40
CA ARG A 166 -20.06 -1.30 2.34
C ARG A 166 -20.75 -1.06 1.01
N HIS A 167 -19.97 -1.07 -0.06
CA HIS A 167 -20.42 -0.85 -1.43
C HIS A 167 -19.76 -1.87 -2.34
N VAL A 168 -20.56 -2.50 -3.21
CA VAL A 168 -20.02 -3.29 -4.32
C VAL A 168 -19.65 -2.33 -5.44
N ILE A 169 -18.36 -2.25 -5.77
CA ILE A 169 -17.88 -1.37 -6.84
C ILE A 169 -18.04 -2.06 -8.20
N ARG A 170 -18.33 -1.28 -9.24
CA ARG A 170 -18.43 -1.76 -10.62
C ARG A 170 -17.62 -0.85 -11.55
N PRO A 171 -17.22 -1.32 -12.73
CA PRO A 171 -16.60 -0.45 -13.71
C PRO A 171 -17.48 0.76 -13.99
N GLY A 172 -16.89 1.94 -13.93
CA GLY A 172 -17.56 3.23 -14.09
C GLY A 172 -17.98 3.89 -12.78
N THR A 173 -17.95 3.19 -11.64
CA THR A 173 -18.17 3.82 -10.33
C THR A 173 -17.10 4.87 -10.06
N GLU A 174 -17.52 6.07 -9.66
CA GLU A 174 -16.66 7.14 -9.16
C GLU A 174 -16.85 7.28 -7.65
N LEU A 175 -15.75 7.44 -6.90
CA LEU A 175 -15.83 7.74 -5.48
C LEU A 175 -16.41 9.14 -5.26
N PRO A 176 -17.31 9.33 -4.27
CA PRO A 176 -17.91 10.63 -3.99
C PRO A 176 -16.94 11.51 -3.19
N LEU A 177 -15.95 12.10 -3.89
CA LEU A 177 -14.88 12.91 -3.29
C LEU A 177 -15.26 14.39 -3.22
N LYS A 178 -14.89 15.04 -2.12
CA LYS A 178 -14.93 16.49 -1.96
C LYS A 178 -13.95 17.16 -2.91
N GLN A 179 -14.42 18.23 -3.53
CA GLN A 179 -13.64 19.07 -4.42
C GLN A 179 -13.22 20.35 -3.69
N VAL A 180 -12.02 20.86 -4.00
CA VAL A 180 -11.54 22.15 -3.50
C VAL A 180 -11.90 23.24 -4.52
N PRO A 181 -12.70 24.26 -4.17
CA PRO A 181 -13.05 25.33 -5.10
C PRO A 181 -11.83 26.00 -5.73
N GLY A 182 -11.83 26.16 -7.05
CA GLY A 182 -10.74 26.79 -7.80
C GLY A 182 -9.53 25.88 -8.07
N GLN A 183 -9.52 24.63 -7.59
CA GLN A 183 -8.56 23.61 -8.00
C GLN A 183 -9.13 22.71 -9.10
N PRO A 184 -8.27 22.05 -9.90
CA PRO A 184 -8.69 20.99 -10.80
C PRO A 184 -9.43 19.88 -10.05
N GLU A 185 -10.36 19.23 -10.76
CA GLU A 185 -11.15 18.14 -10.18
C GLU A 185 -10.26 16.95 -9.80
N VAL A 186 -10.48 16.41 -8.60
CA VAL A 186 -9.94 15.12 -8.17
C VAL A 186 -10.97 14.03 -8.43
N ARG A 187 -10.57 12.97 -9.13
CA ARG A 187 -11.44 11.82 -9.44
C ARG A 187 -10.75 10.51 -9.11
N VAL A 188 -11.51 9.56 -8.59
CA VAL A 188 -11.12 8.15 -8.50
C VAL A 188 -12.22 7.32 -9.10
N ARG A 189 -11.92 6.67 -10.23
CA ARG A 189 -12.88 5.90 -11.02
C ARG A 189 -12.45 4.45 -11.16
N CYS A 190 -13.37 3.53 -10.91
CA CYS A 190 -13.18 2.11 -11.20
C CYS A 190 -13.16 1.89 -12.72
N MET A 191 -12.04 1.40 -13.23
CA MET A 191 -11.82 1.14 -14.64
C MET A 191 -12.08 -0.33 -14.98
N ALA A 192 -11.80 -1.22 -14.04
CA ALA A 192 -12.12 -2.65 -14.11
C ALA A 192 -12.48 -3.20 -12.74
N ALA A 193 -13.34 -4.21 -12.71
CA ALA A 193 -13.64 -5.03 -11.54
C ALA A 193 -14.35 -6.30 -12.01
N MET A 194 -14.08 -7.45 -11.36
CA MET A 194 -14.72 -8.73 -11.70
C MET A 194 -14.63 -9.06 -13.21
N GLN A 195 -13.46 -8.83 -13.82
CA GLN A 195 -13.20 -9.03 -15.26
C GLN A 195 -14.14 -8.25 -16.21
N LYS A 196 -14.83 -7.23 -15.69
CA LYS A 196 -15.60 -6.27 -16.46
C LYS A 196 -14.84 -4.95 -16.49
N PHE A 197 -15.14 -4.13 -17.49
CA PHE A 197 -14.37 -2.94 -17.80
C PHE A 197 -15.30 -1.79 -18.19
N VAL A 198 -14.83 -0.55 -18.02
CA VAL A 198 -15.48 0.61 -18.64
C VAL A 198 -15.42 0.53 -20.16
N ASP A 199 -16.32 1.22 -20.85
CA ASP A 199 -16.20 1.39 -22.30
C ASP A 199 -15.01 2.30 -22.63
N ALA A 200 -14.39 2.07 -23.78
CA ALA A 200 -13.42 3.02 -24.32
C ALA A 200 -14.16 4.33 -24.69
N PRO A 201 -13.56 5.50 -24.47
CA PRO A 201 -14.14 6.77 -24.92
C PRO A 201 -14.51 6.71 -26.41
N LYS A 202 -15.65 7.33 -26.77
CA LYS A 202 -16.12 7.34 -28.16
C LYS A 202 -15.06 7.93 -29.09
N GLY A 203 -14.78 7.23 -30.20
CA GLY A 203 -13.77 7.67 -31.16
C GLY A 203 -12.33 7.29 -30.79
N THR A 204 -12.11 6.54 -29.71
CA THR A 204 -10.78 5.99 -29.39
C THR A 204 -10.28 5.15 -30.58
N PRO A 205 -9.11 5.46 -31.17
CA PRO A 205 -8.58 4.68 -32.29
C PRO A 205 -8.27 3.26 -31.84
N ARG A 206 -8.15 2.34 -32.81
CA ARG A 206 -7.63 1.00 -32.52
C ARG A 206 -6.20 1.14 -31.97
N ASN A 207 -5.91 0.45 -30.88
CA ASN A 207 -4.57 0.40 -30.33
C ASN A 207 -3.64 -0.32 -31.33
N PRO A 208 -2.57 0.33 -31.83
CA PRO A 208 -1.67 -0.27 -32.81
C PRO A 208 -0.91 -1.49 -32.27
N LEU A 209 -0.84 -1.66 -30.94
CA LEU A 209 -0.20 -2.81 -30.29
C LEU A 209 -1.13 -4.03 -30.14
N THR A 210 -2.40 -3.94 -30.58
CA THR A 210 -3.40 -5.01 -30.39
C THR A 210 -2.93 -6.37 -30.89
N ASP A 211 -2.29 -6.41 -32.05
CA ASP A 211 -1.86 -7.66 -32.69
C ASP A 211 -0.57 -8.23 -32.09
N GLN A 212 0.05 -7.52 -31.14
CA GLN A 212 1.28 -7.93 -30.45
C GLN A 212 0.99 -8.64 -29.12
N VAL A 213 -0.29 -8.73 -28.71
CA VAL A 213 -0.64 -9.37 -27.44
C VAL A 213 -0.31 -10.85 -27.49
N LYS A 214 0.55 -11.28 -26.55
CA LYS A 214 0.78 -12.69 -26.26
C LYS A 214 -0.23 -13.15 -25.21
N TRP A 215 -1.32 -13.74 -25.67
CA TRP A 215 -2.32 -14.34 -24.79
C TRP A 215 -1.73 -15.57 -24.11
N ILE A 216 -1.88 -15.65 -22.78
CA ILE A 216 -1.48 -16.81 -21.99
C ILE A 216 -2.73 -17.57 -21.51
N LYS A 217 -2.52 -18.67 -20.78
CA LYS A 217 -3.62 -19.38 -20.12
C LYS A 217 -4.38 -18.41 -19.21
N GLU A 218 -5.71 -18.44 -19.26
CA GLU A 218 -6.55 -17.60 -18.43
C GLU A 218 -6.27 -17.86 -16.93
N ASP A 219 -6.10 -16.77 -16.18
CA ASP A 219 -5.98 -16.85 -14.74
C ASP A 219 -7.39 -16.97 -14.14
N THR A 220 -7.62 -18.05 -13.40
CA THR A 220 -8.90 -18.35 -12.74
C THR A 220 -8.90 -17.99 -11.26
N THR A 221 -7.83 -17.39 -10.75
CA THR A 221 -7.73 -16.89 -9.37
C THR A 221 -8.40 -15.53 -9.24
N ASP A 222 -8.61 -15.09 -8.01
CA ASP A 222 -9.24 -13.81 -7.72
C ASP A 222 -8.41 -12.60 -8.16
N ASN A 223 -7.12 -12.79 -8.47
CA ASN A 223 -6.25 -11.76 -9.07
C ASN A 223 -6.88 -11.16 -10.33
N ALA A 224 -7.45 -12.00 -11.20
CA ALA A 224 -8.11 -11.57 -12.43
C ALA A 224 -9.36 -10.70 -12.17
N ASN A 225 -9.95 -10.79 -10.98
CA ASN A 225 -11.13 -10.01 -10.58
C ASN A 225 -10.75 -8.66 -9.93
N SER A 226 -9.45 -8.37 -9.77
CA SER A 226 -8.97 -7.16 -9.10
C SER A 226 -9.68 -5.90 -9.58
N ILE A 227 -10.10 -5.06 -8.62
CA ILE A 227 -10.55 -3.70 -8.89
C ILE A 227 -9.35 -2.87 -9.33
N ALA A 228 -9.44 -2.28 -10.50
CA ALA A 228 -8.47 -1.31 -10.99
C ALA A 228 -9.08 0.08 -11.00
N VAL A 229 -8.34 1.07 -10.52
CA VAL A 229 -8.77 2.46 -10.43
C VAL A 229 -7.83 3.40 -11.17
N MET A 230 -8.42 4.43 -11.76
CA MET A 230 -7.71 5.61 -12.23
C MET A 230 -7.91 6.73 -11.21
N VAL A 231 -6.81 7.29 -10.71
CA VAL A 231 -6.79 8.47 -9.85
C VAL A 231 -6.32 9.65 -10.68
N GLU A 232 -7.09 10.73 -10.70
CA GLU A 232 -6.78 11.94 -11.46
C GLU A 232 -6.84 13.19 -10.58
N LEU A 233 -5.95 14.15 -10.85
CA LEU A 233 -6.06 15.55 -10.42
C LEU A 233 -5.82 16.42 -11.65
N GLY A 234 -6.90 16.96 -12.21
CA GLY A 234 -6.84 17.68 -13.48
C GLY A 234 -6.26 16.83 -14.63
N GLY A 235 -5.05 17.20 -15.08
CA GLY A 235 -4.32 16.47 -16.13
C GLY A 235 -3.58 15.23 -15.63
N PHE A 236 -3.23 15.17 -14.35
CA PHE A 236 -2.43 14.09 -13.76
C PHE A 236 -3.20 12.78 -13.70
N ARG A 237 -2.52 11.65 -13.96
CA ARG A 237 -3.14 10.32 -13.98
C ARG A 237 -2.25 9.28 -13.30
N PHE A 238 -2.78 8.64 -12.26
CA PHE A 238 -2.17 7.51 -11.56
C PHE A 238 -3.04 6.26 -11.70
N TRP A 239 -2.43 5.16 -12.16
CA TRP A 239 -3.07 3.86 -12.28
C TRP A 239 -2.68 2.92 -11.14
N ASP A 240 -3.69 2.33 -10.52
CA ASP A 240 -3.55 1.20 -9.60
C ASP A 240 -4.47 0.05 -10.06
N GLY A 241 -3.88 -1.08 -10.43
CA GLY A 241 -4.61 -2.25 -10.90
C GLY A 241 -4.66 -3.41 -9.92
N GLY A 242 -4.23 -3.24 -8.66
CA GLY A 242 -4.05 -4.35 -7.73
C GLY A 242 -3.22 -5.47 -8.36
N ASP A 243 -3.78 -6.68 -8.38
CA ASP A 243 -3.12 -7.88 -8.90
C ASP A 243 -3.68 -8.33 -10.26
N LEU A 244 -4.22 -7.41 -11.06
CA LEU A 244 -4.68 -7.72 -12.41
C LEU A 244 -3.62 -8.48 -13.23
N THR A 245 -4.08 -9.48 -13.97
CA THR A 245 -3.24 -10.47 -14.65
C THR A 245 -3.15 -10.21 -16.15
N GLN A 246 -2.17 -10.83 -16.82
CA GLN A 246 -1.78 -10.46 -18.19
C GLN A 246 -2.95 -10.38 -19.20
N ASN A 247 -3.87 -11.35 -19.19
CA ASN A 247 -4.99 -11.34 -20.13
C ASN A 247 -5.99 -10.22 -19.82
N THR A 248 -6.29 -9.99 -18.54
CA THR A 248 -7.20 -8.92 -18.11
C THR A 248 -6.61 -7.53 -18.40
N GLU A 249 -5.31 -7.36 -18.17
CA GLU A 249 -4.54 -6.18 -18.56
C GLU A 249 -4.57 -5.94 -20.08
N ALA A 250 -4.35 -6.98 -20.89
CA ALA A 250 -4.41 -6.85 -22.34
C ALA A 250 -5.81 -6.42 -22.82
N ARG A 251 -6.89 -6.94 -22.22
CA ARG A 251 -8.28 -6.55 -22.53
C ARG A 251 -8.58 -5.10 -22.17
N LEU A 252 -7.92 -4.52 -21.18
CA LEU A 252 -8.05 -3.09 -20.88
C LEU A 252 -7.59 -2.24 -22.07
N VAL A 253 -6.57 -2.67 -22.81
CA VAL A 253 -5.98 -1.86 -23.88
C VAL A 253 -6.28 -2.33 -25.29
N THR A 254 -7.04 -3.42 -25.47
CA THR A 254 -7.37 -3.99 -26.78
C THR A 254 -8.88 -4.23 -26.99
N PRO A 255 -9.38 -4.08 -28.24
CA PRO A 255 -8.68 -3.47 -29.38
C PRO A 255 -8.53 -1.95 -29.24
N HIS A 256 -9.15 -1.34 -28.22
CA HIS A 256 -9.07 0.09 -27.94
C HIS A 256 -8.48 0.32 -26.55
N ASN A 257 -7.60 1.32 -26.44
CA ASN A 257 -7.04 1.69 -25.15
C ASN A 257 -8.06 2.46 -24.31
N ARG A 258 -8.80 1.76 -23.45
CA ARG A 258 -9.81 2.37 -22.58
C ARG A 258 -9.21 3.11 -21.38
N VAL A 259 -7.93 2.87 -21.08
CA VAL A 259 -7.21 3.51 -19.98
C VAL A 259 -6.57 4.82 -20.43
N GLY A 260 -6.04 4.87 -21.65
CA GLY A 260 -5.18 5.95 -22.13
C GLY A 260 -3.78 5.90 -21.50
N THR A 261 -3.00 6.97 -21.65
CA THR A 261 -1.66 7.06 -21.05
C THR A 261 -1.71 7.53 -19.60
N VAL A 262 -0.71 7.20 -18.79
CA VAL A 262 -0.63 7.58 -17.36
C VAL A 262 0.69 8.25 -17.02
N ASP A 263 0.69 9.05 -15.95
CA ASP A 263 1.93 9.63 -15.41
C ASP A 263 2.65 8.63 -14.52
N VAL A 264 1.88 7.95 -13.66
CA VAL A 264 2.40 6.96 -12.71
C VAL A 264 1.64 5.65 -12.83
N TYR A 265 2.39 4.56 -12.94
CA TYR A 265 1.88 3.19 -12.93
C TYR A 265 2.30 2.48 -11.65
N GLN A 266 1.35 2.08 -10.81
CA GLN A 266 1.62 1.06 -9.80
C GLN A 266 1.76 -0.27 -10.52
N VAL A 267 2.94 -0.88 -10.43
CA VAL A 267 3.21 -2.17 -11.05
C VAL A 267 2.26 -3.20 -10.47
N ASN A 268 1.47 -3.84 -11.33
CA ASN A 268 0.44 -4.77 -10.86
C ASN A 268 1.08 -6.03 -10.25
N HIS A 269 0.38 -6.64 -9.30
CA HIS A 269 0.75 -7.93 -8.72
C HIS A 269 2.17 -7.93 -8.15
N HIS A 270 2.55 -6.79 -7.56
CA HIS A 270 3.86 -6.55 -6.97
C HIS A 270 5.03 -6.72 -7.95
N GLY A 271 4.76 -6.78 -9.26
CA GLY A 271 5.73 -7.09 -10.30
C GLY A 271 5.98 -8.59 -10.51
N LEU A 272 5.01 -9.47 -10.26
CA LEU A 272 5.07 -10.89 -10.60
C LEU A 272 4.75 -11.14 -12.09
N ASP A 273 5.35 -12.18 -12.67
CA ASP A 273 5.29 -12.49 -14.11
C ASP A 273 3.91 -12.95 -14.63
N TYR A 274 2.94 -13.18 -13.73
CA TYR A 274 1.54 -13.44 -14.10
C TYR A 274 0.78 -12.15 -14.51
N SER A 275 1.44 -10.99 -14.42
CA SER A 275 0.89 -9.66 -14.69
C SER A 275 1.87 -8.83 -15.51
N ASN A 276 1.60 -7.53 -15.65
CA ASN A 276 2.45 -6.56 -16.35
C ASN A 276 2.64 -6.89 -17.83
N ASN A 277 1.55 -7.26 -18.52
CA ASN A 277 1.57 -7.55 -19.95
C ASN A 277 2.24 -6.42 -20.75
N ALA A 278 3.19 -6.75 -21.63
CA ALA A 278 3.99 -5.76 -22.35
C ALA A 278 3.13 -4.79 -23.18
N VAL A 279 2.08 -5.27 -23.84
CA VAL A 279 1.17 -4.40 -24.62
C VAL A 279 0.41 -3.45 -23.69
N PHE A 280 -0.03 -3.92 -22.52
CA PHE A 280 -0.65 -3.07 -21.51
C PHE A 280 0.30 -1.96 -21.04
N VAL A 281 1.49 -2.33 -20.54
CA VAL A 281 2.45 -1.37 -19.99
C VAL A 281 2.91 -0.35 -21.06
N GLN A 282 3.17 -0.79 -22.29
CA GLN A 282 3.50 0.12 -23.40
C GLN A 282 2.34 1.03 -23.79
N SER A 283 1.09 0.54 -23.72
CA SER A 283 -0.11 1.35 -24.01
C SER A 283 -0.39 2.39 -22.94
N LEU A 284 -0.03 2.11 -21.68
CA LEU A 284 -0.07 3.09 -20.60
C LEU A 284 1.02 4.17 -20.76
N ALA A 285 2.16 3.81 -21.38
CA ALA A 285 3.32 4.69 -21.57
C ALA A 285 3.67 5.50 -20.31
N PRO A 286 3.87 4.85 -19.14
CA PRO A 286 4.05 5.56 -17.88
C PRO A 286 5.32 6.42 -17.87
N THR A 287 5.24 7.62 -17.30
CA THR A 287 6.45 8.42 -17.04
C THR A 287 7.26 7.82 -15.89
N VAL A 288 6.57 7.29 -14.87
CA VAL A 288 7.16 6.64 -13.69
C VAL A 288 6.41 5.35 -13.38
N SER A 289 7.12 4.31 -12.94
CA SER A 289 6.50 3.14 -12.32
C SER A 289 6.91 3.01 -10.86
N VAL A 290 5.99 2.56 -9.99
CA VAL A 290 6.28 2.24 -8.59
C VAL A 290 5.86 0.80 -8.30
N MET A 291 6.80 -0.02 -7.85
CA MET A 291 6.56 -1.41 -7.52
C MET A 291 6.42 -1.59 -6.00
N ASN A 292 5.25 -2.04 -5.55
CA ASN A 292 4.96 -2.39 -4.15
C ASN A 292 5.43 -3.82 -3.81
N ASN A 293 6.66 -4.15 -4.21
CA ASN A 293 7.24 -5.48 -3.99
C ASN A 293 7.72 -5.68 -2.55
N GLY A 294 7.95 -6.94 -2.20
CA GLY A 294 8.60 -7.32 -0.95
C GLY A 294 10.06 -7.71 -1.16
N VAL A 295 10.73 -8.06 -0.04
CA VAL A 295 12.11 -8.57 -0.03
C VAL A 295 12.26 -9.82 -0.91
N THR A 296 11.22 -10.65 -1.02
CA THR A 296 11.26 -11.90 -1.82
C THR A 296 10.10 -12.06 -2.80
N LYS A 297 9.09 -11.19 -2.79
CA LYS A 297 7.95 -11.22 -3.72
C LYS A 297 8.09 -10.09 -4.75
N GLY A 298 7.75 -10.35 -6.02
CA GLY A 298 7.84 -9.37 -7.11
C GLY A 298 9.13 -9.45 -7.93
N CYS A 299 9.39 -8.41 -8.73
CA CYS A 299 10.58 -8.31 -9.59
C CYS A 299 10.78 -9.47 -10.58
N GLY A 300 9.67 -9.99 -11.13
CA GLY A 300 9.67 -10.99 -12.17
C GLY A 300 10.37 -10.52 -13.44
N ALA A 301 10.96 -11.45 -14.18
CA ALA A 301 11.79 -11.12 -15.34
C ALA A 301 10.97 -10.54 -16.49
N SER A 302 9.79 -11.11 -16.77
CA SER A 302 8.89 -10.60 -17.80
C SER A 302 8.25 -9.26 -17.40
N SER A 303 7.95 -9.08 -16.11
CA SER A 303 7.44 -7.81 -15.57
C SER A 303 8.45 -6.68 -15.74
N PHE A 304 9.72 -6.91 -15.35
CA PHE A 304 10.78 -5.93 -15.55
C PHE A 304 11.07 -5.66 -17.02
N ALA A 305 11.02 -6.68 -17.88
CA ALA A 305 11.18 -6.50 -19.32
C ALA A 305 10.05 -5.63 -19.91
N ALA A 306 8.80 -5.85 -19.50
CA ALA A 306 7.66 -5.03 -19.91
C ALA A 306 7.83 -3.58 -19.47
N LEU A 307 8.21 -3.34 -18.21
CA LEU A 307 8.49 -1.99 -17.69
C LEU A 307 9.60 -1.29 -18.47
N LYS A 308 10.74 -1.97 -18.71
CA LYS A 308 11.84 -1.43 -19.52
C LYS A 308 11.40 -1.11 -20.95
N SER A 309 10.54 -1.93 -21.54
CA SER A 309 10.05 -1.72 -22.92
C SER A 309 9.17 -0.48 -23.08
N ALA A 310 8.53 -0.01 -22.01
CA ALA A 310 7.78 1.24 -22.01
C ALA A 310 8.64 2.49 -21.75
N ASN A 311 9.94 2.30 -21.47
CA ASN A 311 10.94 3.35 -21.27
C ASN A 311 10.52 4.46 -20.27
N PRO A 312 10.10 4.12 -19.04
CA PRO A 312 9.78 5.12 -18.03
C PRO A 312 11.04 5.92 -17.65
N LYS A 313 10.85 7.19 -17.25
CA LYS A 313 11.94 8.05 -16.80
C LYS A 313 12.52 7.64 -15.44
N ALA A 314 11.75 6.89 -14.65
CA ALA A 314 12.18 6.32 -13.38
C ALA A 314 11.34 5.08 -13.01
N MET A 315 11.98 4.13 -12.35
CA MET A 315 11.35 2.95 -11.76
C MET A 315 11.69 2.93 -10.28
N TYR A 316 10.67 3.02 -9.42
CA TYR A 316 10.79 2.98 -7.97
C TYR A 316 10.36 1.62 -7.42
N GLN A 317 10.95 1.22 -6.30
CA GLN A 317 10.61 -0.03 -5.59
C GLN A 317 10.50 0.20 -4.09
N VAL A 318 9.49 -0.40 -3.46
CA VAL A 318 9.39 -0.37 -2.00
C VAL A 318 10.53 -1.17 -1.38
N HIS A 319 10.87 -2.32 -1.96
CA HIS A 319 11.96 -3.18 -1.47
C HIS A 319 12.99 -3.51 -2.54
N LYS A 320 14.23 -3.66 -2.11
CA LYS A 320 15.21 -4.41 -2.89
C LYS A 320 14.82 -5.88 -2.78
N ASN A 321 14.62 -6.52 -3.93
CA ASN A 321 14.39 -7.95 -3.93
C ASN A 321 15.73 -8.66 -3.72
N LEU A 322 15.76 -9.58 -2.76
CA LEU A 322 16.94 -10.30 -2.27
C LEU A 322 16.82 -11.81 -2.49
N ARG A 323 15.98 -12.29 -3.41
CA ARG A 323 16.01 -13.70 -3.81
C ARG A 323 17.38 -14.04 -4.42
N ALA A 324 17.82 -15.29 -4.30
CA ALA A 324 19.12 -15.72 -4.83
C ALA A 324 19.19 -15.65 -6.36
N ASP A 325 18.04 -15.76 -7.04
CA ASP A 325 17.90 -15.75 -8.50
C ASP A 325 17.65 -14.35 -9.09
N ILE A 326 17.73 -13.30 -8.27
CA ILE A 326 17.30 -11.97 -8.71
C ILE A 326 18.36 -11.27 -9.55
N GLU A 327 17.98 -10.90 -10.78
CA GLU A 327 18.75 -10.01 -11.65
C GLU A 327 18.10 -8.63 -11.80
N ASN A 328 16.85 -8.50 -11.33
CA ASN A 328 15.99 -7.36 -11.59
C ASN A 328 15.75 -6.54 -10.33
N ASN A 329 16.55 -5.49 -10.17
CA ASN A 329 16.27 -4.35 -9.30
C ASN A 329 16.56 -3.06 -10.07
N THR A 330 15.91 -1.97 -9.66
CA THR A 330 16.28 -0.60 -10.03
C THR A 330 17.53 -0.16 -9.26
N ALA A 331 18.03 1.04 -9.55
CA ALA A 331 19.16 1.59 -8.82
C ALA A 331 18.78 1.91 -7.35
N ASN A 332 19.70 1.69 -6.41
CA ASN A 332 19.41 1.70 -4.97
C ASN A 332 18.77 3.02 -4.50
N GLU A 333 19.07 4.16 -5.13
CA GLU A 333 18.50 5.46 -4.79
C GLU A 333 16.97 5.53 -5.04
N TYR A 334 16.43 4.67 -5.90
CA TYR A 334 14.99 4.53 -6.17
C TYR A 334 14.33 3.41 -5.35
N ILE A 335 15.02 2.85 -4.34
CA ILE A 335 14.51 1.78 -3.48
C ILE A 335 14.36 2.30 -2.05
N ALA A 336 13.17 2.12 -1.45
CA ALA A 336 12.91 2.60 -0.10
C ALA A 336 13.57 1.75 0.99
N ASN A 337 13.59 0.42 0.83
CA ASN A 337 14.13 -0.53 1.79
C ASN A 337 15.16 -1.45 1.12
N LEU A 338 16.43 -1.36 1.52
CA LEU A 338 17.53 -2.09 0.87
C LEU A 338 17.87 -3.43 1.53
N THR A 339 17.41 -3.64 2.76
CA THR A 339 17.73 -4.78 3.61
C THR A 339 16.47 -5.53 4.00
N ARG A 340 16.61 -6.81 4.37
CA ARG A 340 15.50 -7.62 4.89
C ARG A 340 14.94 -7.05 6.19
N ASP A 341 15.83 -6.79 7.14
CA ASP A 341 15.50 -6.10 8.37
C ASP A 341 15.54 -4.60 8.06
N CYS A 342 14.36 -3.99 7.93
CA CYS A 342 14.21 -2.59 7.57
C CYS A 342 13.19 -1.89 8.48
N ASP A 343 13.25 -0.56 8.49
CA ASP A 343 12.35 0.28 9.28
C ASP A 343 11.00 0.57 8.57
N ALA A 344 10.69 -0.20 7.52
CA ALA A 344 9.46 -0.10 6.75
C ALA A 344 9.22 1.29 6.14
N HIS A 345 10.23 1.80 5.44
CA HIS A 345 10.16 3.10 4.79
C HIS A 345 9.16 3.09 3.63
N HIS A 346 8.41 4.18 3.50
CA HIS A 346 7.45 4.38 2.42
C HIS A 346 8.07 5.16 1.26
N ILE A 347 7.43 5.07 0.10
CA ILE A 347 7.62 6.02 -1.01
C ILE A 347 6.48 7.03 -0.95
N HIS A 348 6.79 8.32 -1.11
CA HIS A 348 5.80 9.40 -1.11
C HIS A 348 5.79 10.11 -2.45
N MET A 349 4.63 10.17 -3.11
CA MET A 349 4.37 11.05 -4.23
C MET A 349 3.47 12.20 -3.78
N SER A 350 3.78 13.42 -4.21
CA SER A 350 2.94 14.60 -4.01
C SER A 350 2.71 15.29 -5.35
N VAL A 351 1.46 15.39 -5.77
CA VAL A 351 1.04 16.11 -6.99
C VAL A 351 0.71 17.54 -6.60
N ALA A 352 1.24 18.51 -7.34
CA ALA A 352 0.99 19.92 -7.11
C ALA A 352 -0.51 20.26 -7.23
N PRO A 353 -1.00 21.32 -6.56
CA PRO A 353 -2.42 21.67 -6.56
C PRO A 353 -3.02 21.94 -7.95
N ASP A 354 -2.20 22.33 -8.92
CA ASP A 354 -2.60 22.53 -10.32
C ASP A 354 -2.62 21.24 -11.17
N GLY A 355 -2.11 20.13 -10.62
CA GLY A 355 -1.96 18.87 -11.32
C GLY A 355 -0.89 18.88 -12.42
N GLU A 356 -0.08 19.93 -12.57
CA GLU A 356 0.87 20.08 -13.68
C GLU A 356 2.23 19.41 -13.43
N GLN A 357 2.55 19.14 -12.16
CA GLN A 357 3.77 18.46 -11.77
C GLN A 357 3.56 17.58 -10.54
N TYR A 358 4.42 16.59 -10.38
CA TYR A 358 4.42 15.69 -9.23
C TYR A 358 5.84 15.32 -8.83
N THR A 359 6.06 15.14 -7.53
CA THR A 359 7.38 14.79 -6.97
C THR A 359 7.30 13.46 -6.26
N LEU A 360 8.17 12.51 -6.62
CA LEU A 360 8.38 11.29 -5.86
C LEU A 360 9.58 11.44 -4.93
N ARG A 361 9.42 10.98 -3.70
CA ARG A 361 10.40 11.04 -2.61
C ARG A 361 10.55 9.69 -1.95
N ILE A 362 11.76 9.44 -1.47
CA ILE A 362 12.06 8.38 -0.50
C ILE A 362 12.68 9.10 0.70
N PRO A 363 11.87 9.49 1.71
CA PRO A 363 12.36 10.31 2.81
C PRO A 363 13.55 9.69 3.54
N ALA A 364 13.59 8.36 3.65
CA ALA A 364 14.62 7.62 4.36
C ALA A 364 16.04 7.80 3.80
N ASN A 365 16.19 8.04 2.51
CA ASN A 365 17.48 8.25 1.86
C ASN A 365 17.64 9.66 1.27
N GLY A 366 16.69 10.56 1.52
CA GLY A 366 16.68 11.94 1.01
C GLY A 366 16.44 12.08 -0.49
N HIS A 367 16.14 10.99 -1.21
CA HIS A 367 15.87 11.04 -2.64
C HIS A 367 14.59 11.82 -2.94
N SER A 368 14.64 12.65 -3.97
CA SER A 368 13.52 13.47 -4.43
C SER A 368 13.67 13.78 -5.92
N ARG A 369 12.63 13.50 -6.71
CA ARG A 369 12.63 13.80 -8.14
C ARG A 369 11.26 14.30 -8.60
N THR A 370 11.25 15.44 -9.29
CA THR A 370 10.04 16.07 -9.83
C THR A 370 9.89 15.77 -11.31
N PHE A 371 8.65 15.53 -11.73
CA PHE A 371 8.25 15.26 -13.10
C PHE A 371 7.12 16.21 -13.49
N LYS A 372 7.04 16.54 -14.79
CA LYS A 372 5.89 17.25 -15.35
C LYS A 372 4.82 16.24 -15.73
N THR A 373 3.57 16.56 -15.40
CA THR A 373 2.40 15.84 -15.86
C THR A 373 2.32 15.87 -17.38
N ARG A 374 1.97 14.74 -17.99
CA ARG A 374 1.77 14.63 -19.44
C ARG A 374 0.52 15.40 -19.83
N ARG A 375 0.63 16.23 -20.87
CA ARG A 375 -0.55 16.83 -21.50
C ARG A 375 -1.34 15.75 -22.24
N LYS A 376 -2.66 15.75 -22.07
CA LYS A 376 -3.61 14.83 -22.71
C LYS A 376 -3.62 14.97 -24.22
#